data_AF-A0A2T3IIK8-F1
#
_entry.id   AF-A0A2T3IIK8-F1
#
_cell.length_a   1.000
_cell.length_b   1.000
_cell.length_c   1.000
_cell.angle_alpha   90.00
_cell.angle_beta   90.00
_cell.angle_gamma   90.00
#
_symmetry.space_group_name_H-M   'P 1'
#
loop_
_entity.id
_entity.type
_entity.pdbx_description
1 polymer ?
#
loop_
_entity_poly.entity_id
_entity_poly.type
_entity_poly.pdbx_seq_one_letter_code
_entity_poly.pdbx_strand_id
1 'polypeptide(L)'
;MKNALISRLTTLFGEPTRETKKLVSWTITSGFGLAVQTDSPSHNEFAWAWVPFSDDTMSSLKAEKQFYSKEKGRHSNTYPIPGLGKGEAAIRIKLATDADLDEFIRFLKI
;
A
#
# COMPACT_ATOMS: atom_id res chain seq x y z
N MET A 1 3.48 -6.07 12.30
CA MET A 1 3.87 -5.62 10.95
C MET A 1 3.24 -4.28 10.53
N LYS A 2 1.90 -4.13 10.55
CA LYS A 2 1.18 -2.88 10.22
C LYS A 2 1.77 -1.61 10.87
N ASN A 3 1.96 -1.62 12.20
CA ASN A 3 2.48 -0.42 12.89
C ASN A 3 3.92 -0.09 12.46
N ALA A 4 4.75 -1.11 12.22
CA ALA A 4 6.11 -0.92 11.72
C ALA A 4 6.10 -0.33 10.31
N LEU A 5 5.24 -0.84 9.42
CA LEU A 5 5.05 -0.28 8.09
C LEU A 5 4.62 1.19 8.12
N ILE A 6 3.59 1.52 8.91
CA ILE A 6 3.13 2.90 9.06
C ILE A 6 4.27 3.79 9.56
N SER A 7 5.00 3.39 10.60
CA SER A 7 6.12 4.17 11.13
C SER A 7 7.24 4.39 10.09
N ARG A 8 7.58 3.36 9.31
CA ARG A 8 8.58 3.47 8.23
C ARG A 8 8.12 4.40 7.11
N LEU A 9 6.85 4.33 6.72
CA LEU A 9 6.27 5.21 5.70
C LEU A 9 6.19 6.65 6.20
N THR A 10 5.82 6.87 7.46
CA THR A 10 5.84 8.21 8.07
C THR A 10 7.25 8.79 8.11
N THR A 11 8.25 7.95 8.41
CA THR A 11 9.66 8.38 8.36
C THR A 11 10.11 8.74 6.94
N LEU A 12 9.60 8.02 5.93
CA LEU A 12 10.02 8.20 4.54
C LEU A 12 9.32 9.39 3.85
N PHE A 13 8.03 9.58 4.12
CA PHE A 13 7.17 10.51 3.36
C PHE A 13 6.54 11.60 4.23
N GLY A 14 6.79 11.61 5.54
CA GLY A 14 6.12 12.48 6.49
C GLY A 14 4.75 11.95 6.92
N GLU A 15 3.98 12.79 7.61
CA GLU A 15 2.67 12.43 8.16
C GLU A 15 1.69 11.94 7.06
N PRO A 16 0.79 10.99 7.38
CA PRO A 16 -0.21 10.53 6.44
C PRO A 16 -1.07 11.68 5.90
N THR A 17 -1.34 11.67 4.60
CA THR A 17 -2.25 12.64 3.98
C THR A 17 -3.70 12.40 4.40
N ARG A 18 -4.05 11.14 4.69
CA ARG A 18 -5.40 10.79 5.08
C ARG A 18 -5.43 9.56 5.97
N GLU A 19 -6.19 9.67 7.05
CA GLU A 19 -6.47 8.59 7.98
C GLU A 19 -7.97 8.32 8.09
N THR A 20 -8.32 7.04 8.15
CA THR A 20 -9.67 6.56 8.38
C THR A 20 -9.63 5.38 9.33
N LYS A 21 -10.80 4.92 9.80
CA LYS A 21 -10.91 3.69 10.59
C LYS A 21 -10.37 2.43 9.89
N LYS A 22 -10.20 2.45 8.57
CA LYS A 22 -9.85 1.26 7.76
C LYS A 22 -8.55 1.38 6.96
N LEU A 23 -8.04 2.58 6.78
CA LEU A 23 -6.87 2.88 5.96
C LEU A 23 -6.13 4.09 6.52
N VAL A 24 -4.81 4.02 6.50
CA VAL A 24 -3.90 5.17 6.57
C VAL A 24 -3.23 5.30 5.19
N SER A 25 -3.08 6.51 4.66
CA SER A 25 -2.62 6.71 3.28
C SER A 25 -1.77 7.95 3.11
N TRP A 26 -0.88 7.90 2.13
CA TRP A 26 0.04 8.97 1.74
C TRP A 26 -0.16 9.29 0.27
N THR A 27 -0.22 10.58 -0.03
CA THR A 27 -0.07 11.12 -1.38
C THR A 27 1.40 11.50 -1.57
N ILE A 28 2.10 10.80 -2.47
CA ILE A 28 3.52 11.03 -2.73
C ILE A 28 3.67 12.02 -3.89
N THR A 29 2.87 11.83 -4.94
CA THR A 29 2.78 12.74 -6.09
C THR A 29 1.32 12.86 -6.55
N SER A 30 1.05 13.73 -7.51
CA SER A 30 -0.29 13.86 -8.11
C SER A 30 -0.79 12.58 -8.79
N GLY A 31 0.11 11.66 -9.17
CA GLY A 31 -0.22 10.38 -9.82
C GLY A 31 0.02 9.15 -8.94
N PHE A 32 0.61 9.30 -7.75
CA PHE A 32 1.00 8.17 -6.91
C PHE A 32 0.68 8.42 -5.44
N GLY A 33 -0.13 7.53 -4.89
CA GLY A 33 -0.35 7.41 -3.46
C GLY A 33 -0.45 5.95 -3.05
N LEU A 34 -0.19 5.70 -1.77
CA LEU A 34 -0.21 4.35 -1.20
C LEU A 34 -1.05 4.32 0.07
N ALA A 35 -1.51 3.13 0.44
CA ALA A 35 -2.39 2.93 1.58
C ALA A 35 -2.01 1.69 2.39
N VAL A 36 -2.15 1.76 3.72
CA VAL A 36 -2.02 0.63 4.63
C VAL A 36 -3.38 0.34 5.26
N GLN A 37 -3.88 -0.90 5.14
CA GLN A 37 -5.14 -1.28 5.79
C GLN A 37 -4.96 -1.39 7.29
N THR A 38 -5.89 -0.79 8.02
CA THR A 38 -5.89 -0.77 9.48
C THR A 38 -6.96 -1.64 10.10
N ASP A 39 -8.03 -1.94 9.38
CA ASP A 39 -9.14 -2.81 9.82
C ASP A 39 -8.86 -4.31 9.63
N SER A 40 -7.83 -4.67 8.87
CA SER A 40 -7.37 -6.06 8.72
C SER A 40 -5.88 -6.11 8.38
N PRO A 41 -5.12 -7.09 8.92
CA PRO A 41 -5.52 -8.06 9.93
C PRO A 41 -5.63 -7.42 11.34
N SER A 42 -6.42 -8.05 12.21
CA SER A 42 -6.71 -7.52 13.55
C SER A 42 -5.51 -7.59 14.51
N HIS A 43 -4.68 -8.64 14.42
CA HIS A 43 -3.60 -8.90 15.38
C HIS A 43 -2.20 -8.53 14.88
N ASN A 44 -2.10 -7.62 13.91
CA ASN A 44 -0.81 -7.08 13.42
C ASN A 44 0.16 -8.15 12.84
N GLU A 45 -0.36 -9.34 12.53
CA GLU A 45 0.34 -10.51 11.99
C GLU A 45 1.09 -10.19 10.68
N PHE A 46 0.44 -9.40 9.83
CA PHE A 46 0.99 -8.88 8.58
C PHE A 46 0.37 -7.50 8.32
N ALA A 47 0.77 -6.86 7.23
CA ALA A 47 0.19 -5.62 6.76
C ALA A 47 -0.30 -5.77 5.31
N TRP A 48 -1.44 -5.16 5.00
CA TRP A 48 -1.86 -4.96 3.62
C TRP A 48 -1.45 -3.58 3.15
N ALA A 49 -0.59 -3.53 2.14
CA ALA A 49 -0.27 -2.31 1.41
C ALA A 49 -1.02 -2.28 0.08
N TRP A 50 -1.56 -1.12 -0.28
CA TRP A 50 -2.16 -0.83 -1.57
C TRP A 50 -1.31 0.16 -2.32
N VAL A 51 -0.97 -0.16 -3.55
CA VAL A 51 -0.17 0.69 -4.45
C VAL A 51 -0.74 0.65 -5.86
N PRO A 52 -0.55 1.72 -6.66
CA PRO A 52 -0.89 1.71 -8.08
C PRO A 52 -0.19 0.56 -8.79
N PHE A 53 -0.85 -0.01 -9.78
CA PHE A 53 -0.23 -1.02 -10.62
C PHE A 53 0.94 -0.41 -11.41
N SER A 54 2.07 -1.12 -11.40
CA SER A 54 3.15 -0.96 -12.37
C SER A 54 3.81 -2.32 -12.60
N ASP A 55 4.43 -2.49 -13.77
CA ASP A 55 5.19 -3.71 -14.08
C ASP A 55 6.36 -3.89 -13.10
N ASP A 56 6.97 -2.79 -12.65
CA ASP A 56 8.03 -2.79 -11.64
C ASP A 56 7.53 -3.28 -10.28
N THR A 57 6.37 -2.81 -9.83
CA THR A 57 5.76 -3.27 -8.57
C THR A 57 5.47 -4.77 -8.64
N MET A 58 5.03 -5.28 -9.79
CA MET A 58 4.73 -6.71 -9.97
C MET A 58 5.98 -7.58 -10.02
N SER A 59 7.05 -7.13 -10.68
CA SER A 59 8.26 -7.93 -10.90
C SER A 59 9.30 -7.80 -9.78
N SER A 60 9.41 -6.63 -9.13
CA SER A 60 10.53 -6.31 -8.23
C SER A 60 10.37 -6.83 -6.80
N LEU A 61 9.13 -6.91 -6.30
CA LEU A 61 8.87 -7.37 -4.93
C LEU A 61 8.65 -8.90 -4.88
N LYS A 62 9.16 -9.60 -3.87
CA LYS A 62 8.95 -11.04 -3.69
C LYS A 62 7.72 -11.36 -2.84
N ALA A 63 7.32 -10.42 -1.99
CA ALA A 63 6.15 -10.53 -1.13
C ALA A 63 4.89 -10.98 -1.90
N GLU A 64 3.99 -11.71 -1.24
CA GLU A 64 2.71 -12.14 -1.83
C GLU A 64 1.89 -10.93 -2.29
N LYS A 65 1.38 -10.96 -3.52
CA LYS A 65 0.61 -9.85 -4.11
C LYS A 65 -0.62 -10.33 -4.82
N GLN A 66 -1.60 -9.45 -4.90
CA GLN A 66 -2.81 -9.64 -5.66
C GLN A 66 -3.05 -8.45 -6.59
N PHE A 67 -3.14 -8.75 -7.89
CA PHE A 67 -3.53 -7.78 -8.90
C PHE A 67 -5.05 -7.57 -8.91
N TYR A 68 -5.46 -6.30 -8.98
CA TYR A 68 -6.82 -5.85 -9.19
C TYR A 68 -6.88 -5.07 -10.50
N SER A 69 -7.53 -5.64 -11.51
CA SER A 69 -7.78 -4.96 -12.77
C SER A 69 -8.70 -3.73 -12.56
N LYS A 70 -8.73 -2.86 -13.57
CA LYS A 70 -9.48 -1.58 -13.57
C LYS A 70 -10.95 -1.73 -13.19
N GLU A 71 -11.57 -2.85 -13.57
CA GLU A 71 -13.00 -3.13 -13.37
C GLU A 71 -13.28 -3.94 -12.09
N LYS A 72 -12.24 -4.50 -11.46
CA LYS A 72 -12.41 -5.36 -10.29
C LYS A 72 -12.65 -4.52 -9.04
N GLY A 73 -13.77 -4.79 -8.37
CA GLY A 73 -14.08 -4.21 -7.07
C GLY A 73 -12.98 -4.47 -6.04
N ARG A 74 -12.59 -3.42 -5.31
CA ARG A 74 -11.57 -3.47 -4.25
C ARG A 74 -11.98 -2.61 -3.06
N HIS A 75 -11.10 -2.51 -2.07
CA HIS A 75 -11.34 -1.74 -0.85
C HIS A 75 -11.67 -0.28 -1.17
N SER A 76 -12.91 0.15 -0.91
CA SER A 76 -13.45 1.41 -1.43
C SER A 76 -12.75 2.66 -0.92
N ASN A 77 -12.14 2.61 0.27
CA ASN A 77 -11.36 3.72 0.80
C ASN A 77 -10.03 3.94 0.05
N THR A 78 -9.66 3.07 -0.90
CA THR A 78 -8.49 3.30 -1.79
C THR A 78 -8.81 4.23 -2.95
N TYR A 79 -10.07 4.35 -3.39
CA TYR A 79 -10.45 5.17 -4.55
C TYR A 79 -10.10 6.67 -4.45
N PRO A 80 -10.09 7.30 -3.27
CA PRO A 80 -9.65 8.70 -3.16
C PRO A 80 -8.13 8.91 -3.29
N ILE A 81 -7.33 7.84 -3.31
CA ILE A 81 -5.87 7.92 -3.29
C ILE A 81 -5.36 8.04 -4.75
N PRO A 82 -4.43 8.97 -5.04
CA PRO A 82 -3.84 9.10 -6.37
C PRO A 82 -3.29 7.78 -6.91
N GLY A 83 -3.60 7.46 -8.18
CA GLY A 83 -3.22 6.18 -8.81
C GLY A 83 -4.00 4.95 -8.34
N LEU A 84 -4.92 5.10 -7.38
CA LEU A 84 -5.81 4.03 -6.89
C LEU A 84 -7.30 4.33 -7.14
N GLY A 85 -7.59 5.32 -7.99
CA GLY A 85 -8.93 5.75 -8.36
C GLY A 85 -9.80 4.67 -9.00
N LYS A 86 -11.12 4.91 -9.08
CA LYS A 86 -12.01 4.03 -9.85
C LYS A 86 -11.53 3.98 -11.31
N GLY A 87 -11.48 2.79 -11.90
CA GLY A 87 -10.95 2.60 -13.26
C GLY A 87 -9.42 2.50 -13.33
N GLU A 88 -8.69 2.66 -12.21
CA GLU A 88 -7.26 2.37 -12.14
C GLU A 88 -7.01 0.94 -11.68
N ALA A 89 -5.92 0.33 -12.17
CA ALA A 89 -5.46 -0.96 -11.68
C ALA A 89 -4.64 -0.78 -10.41
N ALA A 90 -4.70 -1.77 -9.51
CA ALA A 90 -4.05 -1.70 -8.21
C ALA A 90 -3.42 -3.04 -7.85
N ILE A 91 -2.43 -2.98 -6.95
CA ILE A 91 -1.82 -4.17 -6.35
C ILE A 91 -2.02 -4.08 -4.86
N ARG A 92 -2.49 -5.18 -4.26
CA ARG A 92 -2.48 -5.38 -2.82
C ARG A 92 -1.33 -6.30 -2.45
N ILE A 93 -0.45 -5.86 -1.58
CA ILE A 93 0.77 -6.57 -1.18
C ILE A 93 0.62 -6.99 0.28
N LYS A 94 0.90 -8.26 0.58
CA LYS A 94 0.99 -8.78 1.94
C LYS A 94 2.42 -8.67 2.42
N LEU A 95 2.64 -7.84 3.44
CA LEU A 95 3.94 -7.75 4.09
C LEU A 95 3.83 -8.54 5.39
N ALA A 96 4.44 -9.71 5.47
CA ALA A 96 4.31 -10.63 6.61
C ALA A 96 5.61 -10.74 7.42
N THR A 97 6.75 -10.50 6.79
CA THR A 97 8.08 -10.59 7.41
C THR A 97 8.82 -9.26 7.36
N ASP A 98 9.85 -9.11 8.19
CA ASP A 98 10.72 -7.92 8.13
C ASP A 98 11.45 -7.82 6.79
N ALA A 99 11.77 -8.96 6.16
CA ALA A 99 12.36 -8.99 4.82
C ALA A 99 11.40 -8.41 3.76
N ASP A 100 10.11 -8.74 3.82
CA ASP A 100 9.09 -8.15 2.93
C ASP A 100 9.01 -6.64 3.14
N LEU A 101 9.00 -6.20 4.41
CA LEU A 101 8.94 -4.80 4.77
C LEU A 101 10.16 -4.03 4.25
N ASP A 102 11.37 -4.53 4.47
CA ASP A 102 12.61 -3.87 4.04
C ASP A 102 12.77 -3.88 2.52
N GLU A 103 12.31 -4.93 1.83
CA GLU A 103 12.22 -4.95 0.37
C GLU A 103 11.23 -3.89 -0.14
N PHE A 104 10.04 -3.83 0.45
CA PHE A 104 9.00 -2.84 0.07
C PHE A 104 9.46 -1.40 0.30
N ILE A 105 10.08 -1.10 1.45
CA ILE A 105 10.60 0.24 1.74
C ILE A 105 11.75 0.61 0.81
N ARG A 106 12.61 -0.35 0.43
CA ARG A 106 13.67 -0.10 -0.56
C ARG A 106 13.09 0.20 -1.94
N PHE A 107 12.08 -0.55 -2.38
CA PHE A 107 11.39 -0.30 -3.64
C PHE A 107 10.80 1.11 -3.72
N LEU A 108 10.27 1.64 -2.61
CA LEU A 108 9.68 2.98 -2.56
C LEU A 108 10.69 4.14 -2.53
N LYS A 109 11.99 3.87 -2.37
CA LYS A 109 13.06 4.88 -2.35
C LYS A 109 13.71 5.11 -3.71
N ILE A 110 13.28 4.38 -4.74
CA ILE A 110 13.86 4.39 -6.09
C ILE A 110 13.35 5.60 -6.86
#